data_AF-A0A6G2KV05-F1
#
_entry.id   AF-A0A6G2KV05-F1
#
_cell.length_a   1.000
_cell.length_b   1.000
_cell.length_c   1.000
_cell.angle_alpha   90.00
_cell.angle_beta   90.00
_cell.angle_gamma   90.00
#
_symmetry.space_group_name_H-M   'P 1'
#
loop_
_entity.id
_entity.type
_entity.pdbx_description
1 polymer ?
#
loop_
_entity_poly.entity_id
_entity_poly.type
_entity_poly.pdbx_seq_one_letter_code
_entity_poly.pdbx_strand_id
1 'polypeptide(L)'
;MEYMTKYPKTVSMVDGVRRRIGIDAQEGLEQLHVVVQNSFEELSRIFSKEGFTRVKFEHKQPNQLGRGFNLKLKKPWELHVRMVQMKEGLIGIHAEVEVSRDYLQHLFSQRTPVIYEIQDMLNRYNIDHRVWNNSIKRYVRSIYDDYKVRLSTPSIPVLAWKPMLFVIGTTGIFYLWKYVHTL
;
A
#
# COMPACT_ATOMS: atom_id res chain seq x y z
N MET A 1 13.77 -12.28 5.71
CA MET A 1 12.37 -12.69 6.02
C MET A 1 11.54 -12.39 4.79
N GLU A 2 10.72 -13.32 4.35
CA GLU A 2 10.00 -13.17 3.09
C GLU A 2 8.52 -12.99 3.33
N TYR A 3 7.89 -12.22 2.45
CA TYR A 3 6.44 -12.08 2.43
C TYR A 3 5.92 -12.68 1.13
N MET A 4 4.93 -13.57 1.24
CA MET A 4 4.31 -14.25 0.12
C MET A 4 2.87 -13.78 -0.01
N THR A 5 2.50 -13.32 -1.19
CA THR A 5 1.12 -12.94 -1.52
C THR A 5 0.74 -13.50 -2.90
N LYS A 6 -0.54 -13.44 -3.21
CA LYS A 6 -1.10 -13.81 -4.51
C LYS A 6 -1.66 -12.58 -5.18
N TYR A 7 -1.50 -12.50 -6.49
CA TYR A 7 -2.08 -11.43 -7.29
C TYR A 7 -2.74 -11.97 -8.55
N PRO A 8 -3.91 -11.47 -8.98
CA PRO A 8 -4.56 -11.96 -10.19
C PRO A 8 -3.64 -11.90 -11.40
N LYS A 9 -3.51 -13.03 -12.11
CA LYS A 9 -2.70 -13.14 -13.32
C LYS A 9 -3.55 -13.06 -14.57
N THR A 10 -4.58 -13.87 -14.68
CA THR A 10 -5.51 -13.86 -15.82
C THR A 10 -6.91 -13.56 -15.33
N VAL A 11 -7.51 -12.54 -15.91
CA VAL A 11 -8.82 -12.02 -15.55
C VAL A 11 -9.71 -11.97 -16.80
N SER A 12 -11.00 -12.28 -16.65
CA SER A 12 -12.01 -11.90 -17.63
C SER A 12 -12.64 -10.59 -17.23
N MET A 13 -12.85 -9.72 -18.21
CA MET A 13 -13.62 -8.49 -18.03
C MET A 13 -15.12 -8.78 -18.23
N VAL A 14 -15.97 -7.81 -17.91
CA VAL A 14 -17.44 -7.94 -18.04
C VAL A 14 -17.90 -8.28 -19.46
N ASP A 15 -17.14 -7.85 -20.47
CA ASP A 15 -17.35 -8.14 -21.90
C ASP A 15 -16.96 -9.58 -22.32
N GLY A 16 -16.43 -10.39 -21.40
CA GLY A 16 -15.97 -11.75 -21.67
C GLY A 16 -14.53 -11.85 -22.20
N VAL A 17 -13.85 -10.74 -22.45
CA VAL A 17 -12.47 -10.75 -22.93
C VAL A 17 -11.52 -11.16 -21.82
N ARG A 18 -10.74 -12.21 -22.07
CA ARG A 18 -9.69 -12.67 -21.16
C ARG A 18 -8.41 -11.86 -21.39
N ARG A 19 -7.78 -11.42 -20.30
CA ARG A 19 -6.54 -10.67 -20.34
C ARG A 19 -5.61 -11.11 -19.22
N ARG A 20 -4.32 -11.08 -19.53
CA ARG A 20 -3.26 -11.25 -18.55
C ARG A 20 -2.86 -9.88 -18.00
N ILE A 21 -2.78 -9.77 -16.68
CA ILE A 21 -2.28 -8.61 -15.97
C ILE A 21 -0.78 -8.46 -16.28
N GLY A 22 -0.39 -7.26 -16.71
CA GLY A 22 0.98 -6.95 -17.10
C GLY A 22 1.93 -6.92 -15.90
N ILE A 23 3.18 -7.29 -16.16
CA ILE A 23 4.31 -7.06 -15.26
C ILE A 23 5.24 -6.12 -16.00
N ASP A 24 5.39 -4.91 -15.48
CA ASP A 24 6.35 -3.91 -15.96
C ASP A 24 7.65 -3.98 -15.13
N ALA A 25 8.80 -3.78 -15.78
CA ALA A 25 10.10 -3.86 -15.13
C ALA A 25 10.41 -2.64 -14.23
N GLN A 26 9.83 -1.47 -14.51
CA GLN A 26 10.01 -0.24 -13.76
C GLN A 26 8.90 -0.02 -12.73
N GLU A 27 7.63 -0.25 -13.12
CA GLU A 27 6.46 0.02 -12.29
C GLU A 27 5.93 -1.21 -11.53
N GLY A 28 6.38 -2.42 -11.88
CA GLY A 28 5.96 -3.66 -11.24
C GLY A 28 4.64 -4.22 -11.79
N LEU A 29 3.82 -4.80 -10.90
CA LEU A 29 2.52 -5.35 -11.29
C LEU A 29 1.51 -4.25 -11.59
N GLU A 30 0.77 -4.40 -12.68
CA GLU A 30 -0.33 -3.51 -13.03
C GLU A 30 -1.36 -3.43 -11.88
N GLN A 31 -1.69 -2.21 -11.45
CA GLN A 31 -2.53 -1.97 -10.28
C GLN A 31 -4.03 -2.11 -10.58
N LEU A 32 -4.68 -3.03 -9.88
CA LEU A 32 -6.13 -3.17 -9.80
C LEU A 32 -6.66 -2.55 -8.50
N HIS A 33 -7.89 -2.02 -8.57
CA HIS A 33 -8.55 -1.38 -7.44
C HIS A 33 -9.72 -2.25 -6.95
N VAL A 34 -9.90 -2.32 -5.63
CA VAL A 34 -11.12 -2.88 -5.04
C VAL A 34 -12.13 -1.75 -4.90
N VAL A 35 -13.23 -1.81 -5.64
CA VAL A 35 -14.27 -0.80 -5.67
C VAL A 35 -15.41 -1.22 -4.77
N VAL A 36 -15.82 -0.33 -3.87
CA VAL A 36 -16.90 -0.53 -2.92
C VAL A 36 -17.89 0.63 -2.99
N GLN A 37 -19.16 0.32 -2.79
CA GLN A 37 -20.21 1.33 -2.66
C GLN A 37 -20.52 1.51 -1.17
N ASN A 38 -19.75 2.36 -0.51
CA ASN A 38 -19.88 2.63 0.93
C ASN A 38 -19.37 4.05 1.25
N SER A 39 -19.66 4.55 2.46
CA SER A 39 -19.13 5.81 2.97
C SER A 39 -17.66 5.68 3.39
N PHE A 40 -16.90 6.76 3.23
CA PHE A 40 -15.50 6.80 3.64
C PHE A 40 -15.35 6.65 5.16
N GLU A 41 -16.30 7.19 5.93
CA GLU A 41 -16.34 7.14 7.39
C GLU A 41 -16.52 5.71 7.89
N GLU A 42 -17.41 4.94 7.27
CA GLU A 42 -17.65 3.55 7.63
C GLU A 42 -16.45 2.67 7.32
N LEU A 43 -15.90 2.78 6.10
CA LEU A 43 -14.66 2.08 5.73
C LEU A 43 -13.53 2.45 6.68
N SER A 44 -13.34 3.74 6.98
CA SER A 44 -12.33 4.20 7.94
C SER A 44 -12.47 3.54 9.32
N ARG A 45 -13.70 3.35 9.79
CA ARG A 45 -13.98 2.68 11.06
C ARG A 45 -13.62 1.20 10.99
N ILE A 46 -13.93 0.54 9.88
CA ILE A 46 -13.61 -0.87 9.65
C ILE A 46 -12.09 -1.08 9.60
N PHE A 47 -11.37 -0.30 8.80
CA PHE A 47 -9.91 -0.34 8.73
C PHE A 47 -9.29 -0.12 10.12
N SER A 48 -9.82 0.84 10.91
CA SER A 48 -9.33 1.07 12.28
C SER A 48 -9.57 -0.13 13.21
N LYS A 49 -10.70 -0.84 13.06
CA LYS A 49 -11.00 -2.06 13.84
C LYS A 49 -10.08 -3.23 13.49
N GLU A 50 -9.66 -3.33 12.24
CA GLU A 50 -8.67 -4.31 11.76
C GLU A 50 -7.22 -3.93 12.15
N GLY A 51 -7.03 -2.85 12.90
CA GLY A 51 -5.73 -2.44 13.42
C GLY A 51 -4.93 -1.52 12.49
N PHE A 52 -5.53 -1.03 11.41
CA PHE A 52 -4.88 -0.04 10.56
C PHE A 52 -4.79 1.31 11.29
N THR A 53 -3.67 1.98 11.11
CA THR A 53 -3.47 3.35 11.57
C THR A 53 -3.52 4.34 10.40
N ARG A 54 -3.87 5.59 10.67
CA ARG A 54 -3.82 6.64 9.64
C ARG A 54 -2.37 7.06 9.42
N VAL A 55 -1.99 7.17 8.15
CA VAL A 55 -0.69 7.71 7.76
C VAL A 55 -0.62 9.19 8.15
N LYS A 56 0.49 9.60 8.78
CA LYS A 56 0.67 10.99 9.26
C LYS A 56 1.23 11.92 8.18
N PHE A 57 2.20 11.44 7.40
CA PHE A 57 2.88 12.19 6.35
C PHE A 57 2.76 11.44 5.03
N GLU A 58 2.02 12.02 4.08
CA GLU A 58 1.86 11.44 2.76
C GLU A 58 1.72 12.53 1.71
N HIS A 59 2.20 12.22 0.51
CA HIS A 59 1.85 12.95 -0.68
C HIS A 59 0.47 12.44 -1.15
N LYS A 60 -0.55 13.29 -1.05
CA LYS A 60 -1.92 12.92 -1.43
C LYS A 60 -2.03 12.79 -2.94
N GLN A 61 -2.61 11.69 -3.40
CA GLN A 61 -2.95 11.53 -4.81
C GLN A 61 -4.18 12.37 -5.20
N PRO A 62 -4.35 12.69 -6.50
CA PRO A 62 -5.58 13.30 -6.99
C PRO A 62 -6.79 12.44 -6.61
N ASN A 63 -7.88 13.08 -6.16
CA ASN A 63 -9.13 12.43 -5.72
C ASN A 63 -8.98 11.46 -4.52
N GLN A 64 -7.87 11.52 -3.79
CA GLN A 64 -7.69 10.71 -2.59
C GLN A 64 -8.59 11.20 -1.45
N LEU A 65 -9.31 10.27 -0.83
CA LEU A 65 -10.17 10.53 0.32
C LEU A 65 -9.35 10.49 1.61
N GLY A 66 -9.44 11.57 2.39
CA GLY A 66 -8.82 11.66 3.70
C GLY A 66 -7.30 11.47 3.66
N ARG A 67 -6.80 10.58 4.53
CA ARG A 67 -5.42 10.11 4.55
C ARG A 67 -5.38 8.61 4.30
N GLY A 68 -4.27 8.10 3.77
CA GLY A 68 -4.02 6.66 3.67
C GLY A 68 -4.02 5.97 5.03
N PHE A 69 -4.19 4.66 5.00
CA PHE A 69 -4.16 3.75 6.13
C PHE A 69 -2.96 2.82 6.00
N ASN A 70 -2.38 2.41 7.11
CA ASN A 70 -1.30 1.44 7.11
C ASN A 70 -1.44 0.42 8.24
N LEU A 71 -1.08 -0.83 7.94
CA LEU A 71 -1.06 -1.94 8.89
C LEU A 71 0.35 -2.53 8.90
N LYS A 72 0.98 -2.56 10.09
CA LYS A 72 2.31 -3.15 10.26
C LYS A 72 2.21 -4.66 10.11
N LEU A 73 2.92 -5.21 9.15
CA LEU A 73 3.06 -6.66 8.97
C LEU A 73 4.36 -7.13 9.66
N LYS A 74 4.77 -8.36 9.38
CA LYS A 74 6.07 -8.87 9.81
C LYS A 74 7.18 -7.98 9.23
N LYS A 75 8.08 -7.49 10.09
CA LYS A 75 9.19 -6.62 9.66
C LYS A 75 9.95 -7.21 8.46
N PRO A 76 10.29 -6.39 7.45
CA PRO A 76 10.12 -4.94 7.38
C PRO A 76 8.84 -4.49 6.67
N TRP A 77 7.85 -5.37 6.46
CA TRP A 77 6.71 -5.12 5.58
C TRP A 77 5.59 -4.34 6.26
N GLU A 78 4.88 -3.55 5.46
CA GLU A 78 3.71 -2.78 5.85
C GLU A 78 2.69 -2.84 4.71
N LEU A 79 1.42 -3.06 5.06
CA LEU A 79 0.32 -2.96 4.13
C LEU A 79 -0.19 -1.52 4.14
N HIS A 80 -0.08 -0.83 3.02
CA HIS A 80 -0.54 0.53 2.85
C HIS A 80 -1.76 0.54 1.96
N VAL A 81 -2.80 1.25 2.40
CA VAL A 81 -4.08 1.36 1.73
C VAL A 81 -4.40 2.83 1.50
N ARG A 82 -4.79 3.17 0.28
CA ARG A 82 -5.33 4.49 -0.09
C ARG A 82 -6.73 4.32 -0.62
N MET A 83 -7.60 5.26 -0.29
CA MET A 83 -8.96 5.32 -0.81
C MET A 83 -9.07 6.51 -1.76
N VAL A 84 -9.64 6.30 -2.93
CA VAL A 84 -9.86 7.31 -3.95
C VAL A 84 -11.34 7.40 -4.30
N GLN A 85 -11.85 8.61 -4.45
CA GLN A 85 -13.22 8.83 -4.91
C GLN A 85 -13.27 8.61 -6.42
N MET A 86 -14.09 7.65 -6.87
CA MET A 86 -14.30 7.42 -8.30
C MET A 86 -15.53 8.17 -8.81
N LYS A 87 -16.64 8.04 -8.11
CA LYS A 87 -17.94 8.73 -8.32
C LYS A 87 -18.62 8.90 -6.98
N GLU A 88 -19.65 9.74 -6.86
CA GLU A 88 -20.40 9.88 -5.61
C GLU A 88 -20.83 8.51 -5.03
N GLY A 89 -20.46 8.24 -3.78
CA GLY A 89 -20.74 6.98 -3.09
C GLY A 89 -19.91 5.76 -3.55
N LEU A 90 -19.04 5.90 -4.55
CA LEU A 90 -18.21 4.82 -5.09
C LEU A 90 -16.72 5.09 -4.81
N ILE A 91 -16.14 4.25 -3.95
CA ILE A 91 -14.77 4.39 -3.45
C ILE A 91 -13.90 3.28 -4.04
N GLY A 92 -12.79 3.66 -4.66
CA GLY A 92 -11.72 2.75 -5.06
C GLY A 92 -10.70 2.60 -3.94
N ILE A 93 -10.39 1.37 -3.56
CA ILE A 93 -9.38 1.03 -2.56
C ILE A 93 -8.14 0.52 -3.29
N HIS A 94 -7.02 1.19 -3.06
CA HIS A 94 -5.70 0.83 -3.55
C HIS A 94 -4.93 0.25 -2.37
N ALA A 95 -4.51 -1.00 -2.47
CA ALA A 95 -3.71 -1.62 -1.42
C ALA A 95 -2.40 -2.12 -1.99
N GLU A 96 -1.33 -1.85 -1.27
CA GLU A 96 0.04 -2.15 -1.66
C GLU A 96 0.80 -2.65 -0.43
N VAL A 97 1.55 -3.73 -0.58
CA VAL A 97 2.57 -4.12 0.39
C VAL A 97 3.86 -3.42 0.01
N GLU A 98 4.37 -2.64 0.96
CA GLU A 98 5.61 -1.89 0.83
C GLU A 98 6.52 -2.11 2.03
N VAL A 99 7.77 -1.65 1.91
CA VAL A 99 8.66 -1.57 3.07
C VAL A 99 8.09 -0.52 4.02
N SER A 100 7.98 -0.87 5.30
CA SER A 100 7.50 -0.02 6.37
C SER A 100 8.19 1.34 6.35
N ARG A 101 7.39 2.40 6.53
CA ARG A 101 7.83 3.80 6.60
C ARG A 101 8.77 4.10 7.77
N ASP A 102 8.97 3.14 8.68
CA ASP A 102 10.00 3.23 9.71
C ASP A 102 11.42 3.11 9.12
N TYR A 103 11.57 2.64 7.88
CA TYR A 103 12.85 2.38 7.23
C TYR A 103 13.04 3.28 6.02
N LEU A 104 14.23 3.86 5.83
CA LEU A 104 14.52 4.76 4.69
C LEU A 104 14.28 4.08 3.33
N GLN A 105 14.43 2.76 3.27
CA GLN A 105 14.21 1.95 2.08
C GLN A 105 12.79 2.09 1.50
N HIS A 106 11.79 2.53 2.27
CA HIS A 106 10.43 2.77 1.75
C HIS A 106 10.38 3.83 0.63
N LEU A 107 11.41 4.68 0.51
CA LEU A 107 11.51 5.72 -0.52
C LEU A 107 11.96 5.17 -1.89
N PHE A 108 12.67 4.03 -1.90
CA PHE A 108 13.31 3.50 -3.11
C PHE A 108 12.95 2.04 -3.40
N SER A 109 12.17 1.39 -2.54
CA SER A 109 11.76 0.00 -2.72
C SER A 109 10.52 -0.10 -3.61
N GLN A 110 10.44 -1.17 -4.39
CA GLN A 110 9.24 -1.50 -5.15
C GLN A 110 8.06 -1.78 -4.23
N ARG A 111 6.88 -1.32 -4.63
CA ARG A 111 5.60 -1.61 -3.99
C ARG A 111 4.91 -2.71 -4.76
N THR A 112 4.25 -3.63 -4.07
CA THR A 112 3.50 -4.70 -4.71
C THR A 112 2.02 -4.51 -4.43
N PRO A 113 1.17 -4.36 -5.46
CA PRO A 113 -0.26 -4.25 -5.24
C PRO A 113 -0.81 -5.55 -4.67
N VAL A 114 -1.81 -5.43 -3.81
CA VAL A 114 -2.51 -6.55 -3.18
C VAL A 114 -4.01 -6.32 -3.23
N ILE A 115 -4.78 -7.39 -3.38
CA ILE A 115 -6.24 -7.32 -3.58
C ILE A 115 -6.94 -8.28 -2.64
N TYR A 116 -6.49 -9.54 -2.60
CA TYR A 116 -7.15 -10.59 -1.86
C TYR A 116 -7.22 -10.30 -0.36
N GLU A 117 -6.19 -9.67 0.20
CA GLU A 117 -6.12 -9.24 1.60
C GLU A 117 -7.24 -8.24 1.93
N ILE A 118 -7.54 -7.33 1.01
CA ILE A 118 -8.63 -6.35 1.17
C ILE A 118 -9.98 -6.99 0.91
N GLN A 119 -10.11 -7.84 -0.12
CA GLN A 119 -11.35 -8.55 -0.40
C GLN A 119 -11.78 -9.44 0.77
N ASP A 120 -10.84 -10.18 1.34
CA ASP A 120 -11.07 -11.04 2.51
C ASP A 120 -11.50 -10.22 3.74
N MET A 121 -10.86 -9.08 3.97
CA MET A 121 -11.29 -8.13 5.00
C MET A 121 -12.71 -7.63 4.76
N LEU A 122 -13.04 -7.15 3.57
CA LEU A 122 -14.37 -6.63 3.24
C LEU A 122 -15.45 -7.71 3.35
N ASN A 123 -15.13 -8.95 2.95
CA ASN A 123 -16.03 -10.10 3.09
C ASN A 123 -16.38 -10.38 4.55
N ARG A 124 -15.43 -10.27 5.50
CA ARG A 124 -15.71 -10.42 6.93
C ARG A 124 -16.75 -9.42 7.45
N TYR A 125 -16.82 -8.24 6.84
CA TYR A 125 -17.77 -7.20 7.18
C TYR A 125 -19.02 -7.19 6.27
N ASN A 126 -19.19 -8.21 5.41
CA ASN A 126 -20.29 -8.32 4.44
C ASN A 126 -20.41 -7.09 3.51
N ILE A 127 -19.26 -6.54 3.09
CA ILE A 127 -19.23 -5.41 2.15
C ILE A 127 -19.08 -5.94 0.73
N ASP A 128 -20.10 -5.66 -0.09
CA ASP A 128 -20.05 -5.91 -1.52
C ASP A 128 -18.94 -5.10 -2.19
N HIS A 129 -18.14 -5.79 -2.97
CA HIS A 129 -16.99 -5.21 -3.64
C HIS A 129 -16.82 -5.79 -5.05
N ARG A 130 -16.20 -5.00 -5.92
CA ARG A 130 -15.87 -5.39 -7.29
C ARG A 130 -14.43 -5.03 -7.58
N VAL A 131 -13.78 -5.75 -8.48
CA VAL A 131 -12.40 -5.42 -8.88
C VAL A 131 -12.45 -4.59 -10.17
N TRP A 132 -11.74 -3.47 -10.18
CA TRP A 132 -11.61 -2.56 -11.30
C TRP A 132 -10.18 -2.52 -11.82
N ASN A 133 -10.00 -2.65 -13.12
CA ASN A 133 -8.73 -2.42 -13.77
C ASN A 133 -8.64 -0.97 -14.24
N ASN A 134 -7.64 -0.24 -13.73
CA ASN A 134 -7.47 1.17 -14.03
C ASN A 134 -6.92 1.44 -15.44
N SER A 135 -6.01 0.59 -15.93
CA SER A 135 -5.35 0.76 -17.23
C SER A 135 -6.33 0.73 -18.40
N ILE A 136 -7.33 -0.13 -18.33
CA ILE A 136 -8.37 -0.26 -19.38
C ILE A 136 -9.72 0.32 -18.99
N LYS A 137 -9.84 0.83 -17.76
CA LYS A 137 -11.08 1.39 -17.20
C LYS A 137 -12.27 0.42 -17.31
N ARG A 138 -12.11 -0.84 -16.85
CA ARG A 138 -13.17 -1.87 -16.87
C ARG A 138 -13.19 -2.70 -15.58
N TYR A 139 -14.36 -3.25 -15.27
CA TYR A 139 -14.53 -4.20 -14.16
C TYR A 139 -14.08 -5.62 -14.55
N VAL A 140 -13.47 -6.30 -13.60
CA VAL A 140 -13.12 -7.72 -13.68
C VAL A 140 -14.34 -8.54 -13.25
N ARG A 141 -14.69 -9.53 -14.07
CA ARG A 141 -15.81 -10.47 -13.84
C ARG A 141 -15.35 -11.74 -13.11
N SER A 142 -14.24 -12.33 -13.55
CA SER A 142 -13.72 -13.58 -12.96
C SER A 142 -12.21 -13.65 -13.09
N ILE A 143 -11.56 -14.22 -12.06
CA ILE A 143 -10.12 -14.45 -12.01
C ILE A 143 -9.89 -15.95 -12.25
N TYR A 144 -8.95 -16.31 -13.12
CA TYR A 144 -8.68 -17.71 -13.51
C TYR A 144 -7.42 -18.29 -12.88
N ASP A 145 -6.35 -17.49 -12.81
CA ASP A 145 -5.09 -17.89 -12.21
C ASP A 145 -4.42 -16.69 -11.52
N ASP A 146 -3.47 -17.00 -10.64
CA ASP A 146 -2.75 -16.04 -9.82
C ASP A 146 -1.24 -16.11 -10.04
N TYR A 147 -0.59 -14.96 -9.96
CA TYR A 147 0.83 -14.85 -9.68
C TYR A 147 1.09 -15.19 -8.21
N LYS A 148 2.14 -15.99 -7.96
CA LYS A 148 2.73 -16.12 -6.64
C LYS A 148 3.82 -15.06 -6.52
N VAL A 149 3.56 -14.03 -5.71
CA VAL A 149 4.49 -12.92 -5.52
C VAL A 149 5.29 -13.14 -4.25
N ARG A 150 6.62 -13.12 -4.38
CA ARG A 150 7.55 -13.28 -3.26
C ARG A 150 8.33 -11.98 -3.11
N LEU A 151 8.04 -11.27 -2.03
CA LEU A 151 8.74 -10.06 -1.64
C LEU A 151 9.95 -10.46 -0.80
N SER A 152 11.14 -10.23 -1.36
CA SER A 152 12.40 -10.46 -0.67
C SER A 152 12.82 -9.21 0.09
N THR A 153 13.30 -9.38 1.32
CA THR A 153 13.88 -8.27 2.07
C THR A 153 15.01 -7.61 1.28
N PRO A 154 15.10 -6.27 1.26
CA PRO A 154 16.21 -5.58 0.62
C PRO A 154 17.56 -6.13 1.12
N SER A 155 18.54 -6.23 0.23
CA SER A 155 19.87 -6.76 0.52
C SER A 155 20.66 -5.90 1.52
N ILE A 156 20.32 -4.61 1.62
CA ILE A 156 20.87 -3.68 2.60
C ILE A 156 20.06 -3.78 3.90
N PRO A 157 20.70 -3.82 5.08
CA PRO A 157 20.00 -3.79 6.36
C PRO A 157 18.99 -2.64 6.39
N VAL A 158 17.73 -2.95 6.72
CA VAL A 158 16.67 -1.94 6.81
C VAL A 158 17.03 -0.91 7.88
N LEU A 159 17.29 0.34 7.44
CA LEU A 159 17.83 1.39 8.28
C LEU A 159 16.67 2.18 8.89
N ALA A 160 16.44 1.99 10.18
CA ALA A 160 15.43 2.75 10.89
C ALA A 160 15.85 4.22 10.99
N TRP A 161 15.00 5.15 10.53
CA TRP A 161 15.36 6.57 10.50
C TRP A 161 15.36 7.21 11.89
N LYS A 162 14.57 6.70 12.84
CA LYS A 162 14.48 7.27 14.20
C LYS A 162 15.83 7.23 14.95
N PRO A 163 16.52 6.08 15.04
CA PRO A 163 17.89 6.05 15.60
C PRO A 163 18.86 6.97 14.85
N MET A 164 18.73 7.08 13.52
CA MET A 164 19.61 7.93 12.72
C MET A 164 19.46 9.42 13.07
N LEU A 165 18.23 9.92 13.21
CA LEU A 165 18.00 11.29 13.66
C LEU A 165 18.57 11.56 15.06
N PHE A 166 18.50 10.58 15.95
CA PHE A 166 19.10 10.71 17.29
C PHE A 166 20.62 10.85 17.20
N VAL A 167 21.30 10.02 16.39
CA VAL A 167 22.75 10.10 16.18
C VAL A 167 23.15 11.42 15.51
N ILE A 168 22.43 11.85 14.47
CA ILE A 168 22.69 13.13 13.79
C ILE A 168 22.48 14.30 14.75
N GLY A 169 21.38 14.30 15.50
CA GLY A 169 21.05 15.36 16.45
C GLY A 169 22.07 15.47 17.58
N THR A 170 22.44 14.34 18.22
CA THR A 170 23.47 14.33 19.28
C THR A 170 24.81 14.81 18.75
N THR A 171 25.28 14.27 17.63
CA THR A 171 26.54 14.68 17.00
C THR A 171 26.53 16.18 16.66
N GLY A 172 25.45 16.68 16.03
CA GLY A 172 25.29 18.10 15.70
C GLY A 172 25.33 19.01 16.93
N ILE A 173 24.66 18.62 18.02
CA ILE A 173 24.69 19.35 19.30
C ILE A 173 26.11 19.37 19.89
N PHE A 174 26.84 18.25 19.88
CA PHE A 174 28.22 18.20 20.37
C PHE A 174 29.16 19.11 19.58
N TYR A 175 29.07 19.10 18.24
CA TYR A 175 29.89 19.98 17.41
C TYR A 175 29.51 21.46 17.56
N LEU A 176 28.22 21.77 17.66
CA LEU A 176 27.75 23.13 17.89
C LEU A 176 28.23 23.65 19.24
N TRP A 177 28.14 22.84 20.30
CA TRP A 177 28.63 23.18 21.62
C TRP A 177 30.14 23.44 21.62
N LYS A 178 30.92 22.55 20.98
CA LYS A 178 32.36 22.75 20.79
C LYS A 178 32.65 24.07 20.07
N TYR A 179 31.93 24.36 18.98
CA TYR A 179 32.12 25.59 18.20
C TYR A 179 31.85 26.86 19.05
N VAL A 180 30.73 26.90 19.78
CA VAL A 180 30.38 28.04 20.64
C VAL A 180 31.37 28.24 21.79
N HIS A 181 31.92 27.15 22.35
CA HIS A 181 32.92 27.25 23.43
C HIS A 181 34.34 27.54 22.90
N THR A 182 34.58 27.41 21.59
CA THR A 182 35.87 27.75 20.97
C THR A 182 35.93 29.21 20.50
N LEU A 183 34.76 29.89 20.42
CA LEU A 183 34.62 31.34 20.22
C LEU A 183 34.74 32.10 21.55
#